data_AF-A0A9P5BJ86-F1
#
_entry.id   AF-A0A9P5BJ86-F1
#
_cell.length_a   1.000
_cell.length_b   1.000
_cell.length_c   1.000
_cell.angle_alpha   90.00
_cell.angle_beta   90.00
_cell.angle_gamma   90.00
#
_symmetry.space_group_name_H-M   'P 1'
#
loop_
_entity.id
_entity.type
_entity.pdbx_description
1 polymer ?
#
loop_
_entity_poly.entity_id
_entity_poly.type
_entity_poly.pdbx_seq_one_letter_code
_entity_poly.pdbx_strand_id
1 'polypeptide(L)'
;MSSKADIQTQIALLGRQMEELEKEIKVSAPYTEYVKEQMVIHHATMDDSDDEAMRDLAWKNYEFYCGVLEKLIEKEEVREDRMRELRDAERTLSMSLQSAQ
;
A
#
# COMPACT_ATOMS: atom_id res chain seq x y z
N MET A 1 34.85 10.10 -0.73
CA MET A 1 33.82 10.80 -1.51
C MET A 1 33.31 9.81 -2.56
N SER A 2 32.00 9.58 -2.63
CA SER A 2 31.42 8.79 -3.73
C SER A 2 31.67 9.51 -5.06
N SER A 3 32.00 8.77 -6.11
CA SER A 3 32.18 9.36 -7.43
C SER A 3 30.84 9.81 -8.00
N LYS A 4 30.88 10.74 -8.96
CA LYS A 4 29.70 11.17 -9.72
C LYS A 4 28.93 9.98 -10.32
N ALA A 5 29.64 8.99 -10.85
CA ALA A 5 29.08 7.76 -11.41
C ALA A 5 28.40 6.89 -10.34
N ASP A 6 28.95 6.84 -9.12
CA ASP A 6 28.33 6.10 -8.01
C ASP A 6 27.02 6.76 -7.59
N ILE A 7 26.99 8.09 -7.51
CA ILE A 7 25.78 8.84 -7.14
C ILE A 7 24.68 8.65 -8.20
N GLN A 8 25.03 8.72 -9.48
CA GLN A 8 24.09 8.44 -10.59
C GLN A 8 23.54 7.01 -10.53
N THR A 9 24.39 6.04 -10.21
CA THR A 9 23.98 4.64 -10.07
C THR A 9 23.01 4.46 -8.91
N GLN A 10 23.28 5.11 -7.77
CA GLN A 10 22.39 5.08 -6.60
C GLN A 10 21.04 5.71 -6.89
N ILE A 11 20.99 6.86 -7.59
CA ILE A 11 19.73 7.49 -8.01
C ILE A 11 18.93 6.53 -8.91
N ALA A 12 19.57 5.89 -9.89
CA ALA A 12 18.91 4.91 -10.76
C ALA A 12 18.38 3.68 -9.99
N LEU A 13 19.04 3.27 -8.90
CA LEU A 13 18.56 2.21 -8.03
C LEU A 13 17.33 2.64 -7.23
N LEU A 14 17.34 3.85 -6.66
CA LEU A 14 16.18 4.40 -5.97
C LEU A 14 14.98 4.56 -6.91
N GLY A 15 15.21 5.01 -8.14
CA GLY A 15 14.18 5.08 -9.19
C GLY A 15 13.48 3.74 -9.41
N ARG A 16 14.26 2.66 -9.55
CA ARG A 16 13.70 1.30 -9.70
C ARG A 16 12.92 0.83 -8.48
N GLN A 17 13.41 1.11 -7.27
CA GLN A 17 12.69 0.77 -6.04
C GLN A 17 11.36 1.52 -5.93
N MET A 18 11.32 2.79 -6.34
CA MET A 18 10.07 3.56 -6.39
C MET A 18 9.11 2.97 -7.42
N GLU A 19 9.56 2.63 -8.62
CA GLU A 19 8.72 1.99 -9.65
C GLU A 19 8.15 0.64 -9.20
N GLU A 20 8.93 -0.17 -8.48
CA GLU A 20 8.46 -1.44 -7.90
C GLU A 20 7.37 -1.18 -6.86
N LEU A 21 7.59 -0.23 -5.95
CA LEU A 21 6.62 0.15 -4.92
C LEU A 21 5.34 0.74 -5.53
N GLU A 22 5.43 1.54 -6.58
CA GLU A 22 4.27 2.07 -7.31
C GLU A 22 3.44 0.94 -7.95
N LYS A 23 4.08 -0.10 -8.48
CA LYS A 23 3.39 -1.28 -9.02
C LYS A 23 2.66 -2.02 -7.91
N GLU A 24 3.28 -2.20 -6.74
CA GLU A 24 2.62 -2.84 -5.59
C GLU A 24 1.37 -2.08 -5.16
N ILE A 25 1.47 -0.75 -5.00
CA ILE A 25 0.34 0.13 -4.65
C ILE A 25 -0.78 0.00 -5.69
N LYS A 26 -0.42 0.02 -6.98
CA LYS A 26 -1.40 -0.08 -8.07
C LYS A 26 -2.12 -1.42 -8.08
N VAL A 27 -1.44 -2.51 -7.71
CA VAL A 27 -2.04 -3.84 -7.65
C VAL A 27 -2.88 -4.03 -6.38
N SER A 28 -2.53 -3.38 -5.26
CA SER A 28 -3.30 -3.49 -4.02
C SER A 28 -4.59 -2.69 -4.03
N ALA A 29 -4.64 -1.53 -4.71
CA ALA A 29 -5.81 -0.66 -4.67
C ALA A 29 -7.13 -1.35 -5.10
N PRO A 30 -7.19 -2.12 -6.21
CA PRO A 30 -8.41 -2.86 -6.58
C PRO A 30 -8.81 -3.92 -5.55
N TYR A 31 -7.84 -4.56 -4.90
CA TYR A 31 -8.11 -5.57 -3.88
C TYR A 31 -8.67 -4.95 -2.60
N THR A 32 -8.14 -3.80 -2.18
CA THR A 32 -8.68 -3.04 -1.05
C THR A 32 -10.12 -2.61 -1.31
N GLU A 33 -10.44 -2.18 -2.53
CA GLU A 33 -11.82 -1.82 -2.88
C GLU A 33 -12.76 -3.03 -2.85
N TYR A 34 -12.34 -4.16 -3.42
CA TYR A 34 -13.08 -5.41 -3.32
C TYR A 34 -13.38 -5.81 -1.87
N VAL A 35 -12.40 -5.70 -0.97
CA VAL A 35 -12.59 -6.01 0.46
C VAL A 35 -13.66 -5.10 1.08
N LYS A 36 -13.65 -3.79 0.77
CA LYS A 36 -14.68 -2.85 1.26
C LYS A 36 -16.07 -3.21 0.71
N GLU A 37 -16.17 -3.55 -0.57
CA GLU A 37 -17.44 -3.98 -1.17
C GLU A 37 -18.00 -5.22 -0.47
N GLN A 38 -17.15 -6.22 -0.19
CA GLN A 38 -17.57 -7.42 0.54
C GLN A 38 -18.05 -7.10 1.96
N MET A 39 -17.40 -6.16 2.66
CA MET A 39 -17.87 -5.70 3.98
C MET A 39 -19.27 -5.11 3.90
N VAL A 40 -19.53 -4.24 2.91
CA VAL A 40 -20.84 -3.61 2.73
C VAL A 40 -21.91 -4.67 2.44
N ILE A 41 -21.62 -5.64 1.55
CA ILE A 41 -22.55 -6.72 1.21
C ILE A 41 -22.90 -7.55 2.44
N HIS A 42 -21.90 -7.95 3.23
CA HIS A 42 -22.15 -8.76 4.42
C HIS A 42 -22.84 -7.98 5.53
N HIS A 43 -22.55 -6.68 5.69
CA HIS A 43 -23.29 -5.81 6.60
C HIS A 43 -24.77 -5.72 6.22
N ALA A 44 -25.08 -5.45 4.95
CA ALA A 44 -26.46 -5.42 4.48
C ALA A 44 -27.18 -6.76 4.70
N THR A 45 -26.48 -7.88 4.48
CA THR A 45 -27.04 -9.23 4.71
C THR A 45 -27.40 -9.47 6.18
N MET A 46 -26.65 -8.92 7.13
CA MET A 46 -26.98 -9.01 8.56
C MET A 46 -28.26 -8.25 8.91
N ASP A 47 -28.43 -7.07 8.31
CA ASP A 47 -29.57 -6.18 8.57
C ASP A 47 -30.87 -6.70 7.91
N ASP A 48 -30.76 -7.28 6.71
CA ASP A 48 -31.91 -7.65 5.88
C ASP A 48 -32.40 -9.10 6.09
N SER A 49 -31.66 -9.95 6.79
CA SER A 49 -31.99 -11.37 6.92
C SER A 49 -32.76 -11.69 8.20
N ASP A 50 -33.93 -12.33 8.07
CA ASP A 50 -34.68 -12.88 9.18
C ASP A 50 -34.11 -14.23 9.69
N ASP A 51 -33.30 -14.92 8.88
CA ASP A 51 -32.66 -16.20 9.20
C ASP A 51 -31.41 -16.00 10.08
N GLU A 52 -31.47 -16.50 11.30
CA GLU A 52 -30.39 -16.39 12.29
C GLU A 52 -29.06 -17.02 11.82
N ALA A 53 -29.12 -18.16 11.12
CA ALA A 53 -27.91 -18.82 10.62
C ALA A 53 -27.25 -18.00 9.49
N MET A 54 -28.06 -17.33 8.68
CA MET A 54 -27.56 -16.41 7.64
C MET A 54 -26.96 -15.15 8.24
N ARG A 55 -27.59 -14.56 9.27
CA ARG A 55 -27.01 -13.41 10.01
C ARG A 55 -25.68 -13.79 10.65
N ASP A 56 -25.59 -14.93 11.32
CA ASP A 56 -24.36 -15.41 11.94
C ASP A 56 -23.22 -15.63 10.93
N LEU A 57 -23.55 -16.19 9.75
CA LEU A 57 -22.58 -16.37 8.68
C LEU A 57 -22.12 -15.02 8.10
N ALA A 58 -23.07 -14.10 7.87
CA ALA A 58 -22.77 -12.76 7.38
C ALA A 58 -21.90 -11.97 8.38
N TRP A 59 -22.17 -12.08 9.69
CA TRP A 59 -21.33 -11.49 10.74
C TRP A 59 -19.90 -11.99 10.70
N LYS A 60 -19.68 -13.31 10.63
CA LYS A 60 -18.33 -13.88 10.55
C LYS A 60 -17.58 -13.41 9.31
N ASN A 61 -18.25 -13.33 8.17
CA ASN A 61 -17.63 -12.84 6.94
C ASN A 61 -17.33 -11.33 7.03
N TYR A 62 -18.23 -10.55 7.60
CA TYR A 62 -18.00 -9.12 7.86
C TYR A 62 -16.76 -8.91 8.75
N GLU A 63 -16.67 -9.59 9.89
CA GLU A 63 -15.52 -9.54 10.79
C GLU A 63 -14.22 -9.96 10.09
N PHE A 64 -14.28 -11.02 9.27
CA PHE A 64 -13.14 -11.48 8.48
C PHE A 64 -12.63 -10.36 7.56
N TYR A 65 -13.52 -9.73 6.78
CA TYR A 65 -13.11 -8.67 5.86
C TYR A 65 -12.67 -7.39 6.58
N CYS A 66 -13.24 -7.06 7.75
CA CYS A 66 -12.72 -6.00 8.61
C CYS A 66 -11.24 -6.24 8.97
N GLY A 67 -10.91 -7.45 9.44
CA GLY A 67 -9.53 -7.80 9.80
C GLY A 67 -8.58 -7.84 8.60
N VAL A 68 -9.08 -8.17 7.40
CA VAL A 68 -8.29 -8.04 6.15
C VAL A 68 -8.05 -6.57 5.81
N LEU A 69 -9.07 -5.72 5.91
CA LEU A 69 -8.98 -4.29 5.60
C LEU A 69 -7.98 -3.58 6.52
N GLU A 70 -8.00 -3.87 7.82
CA GLU A 70 -7.05 -3.32 8.80
C GLU A 70 -5.60 -3.59 8.37
N LYS A 71 -5.27 -4.84 8.03
CA LYS A 71 -3.93 -5.21 7.53
C LYS A 71 -3.57 -4.55 6.20
N LEU A 72 -4.56 -4.28 5.34
CA LEU A 72 -4.32 -3.58 4.07
C LEU A 72 -4.03 -2.10 4.31
N ILE A 73 -4.71 -1.46 5.27
CA ILE A 73 -4.46 -0.07 5.67
C ILE A 73 -3.07 0.05 6.28
N GLU A 74 -2.71 -0.81 7.24
CA GLU A 74 -1.35 -0.83 7.84
C GLU A 74 -0.27 -0.94 6.76
N LYS A 75 -0.46 -1.83 5.79
CA LYS A 75 0.48 -1.98 4.67
C LYS A 75 0.53 -0.74 3.78
N GLU A 76 -0.59 -0.07 3.56
CA GLU A 76 -0.63 1.15 2.75
C GLU A 76 0.16 2.28 3.42
N GLU A 77 0.00 2.47 4.73
CA GLU A 77 0.79 3.44 5.50
C GLU A 77 2.29 3.16 5.39
N VAL A 78 2.70 1.89 5.53
CA VAL A 78 4.11 1.48 5.35
C VAL A 78 4.61 1.79 3.95
N ARG A 79 3.80 1.58 2.91
CA ARG A 79 4.18 1.91 1.52
C ARG A 79 4.31 3.40 1.31
N GLU A 80 3.42 4.21 1.86
CA GLU A 80 3.48 5.67 1.77
C GLU A 80 4.74 6.22 2.44
N ASP A 81 5.04 5.77 3.66
CA ASP A 81 6.25 6.15 4.38
C ASP A 81 7.50 5.72 3.61
N ARG A 82 7.52 4.48 3.09
CA ARG A 82 8.63 4.00 2.28
C ARG A 82 8.82 4.81 1.01
N MET A 83 7.75 5.21 0.34
CA MET A 83 7.81 6.06 -0.85
C MET A 83 8.38 7.45 -0.50
N ARG A 84 8.00 8.01 0.65
CA ARG A 84 8.54 9.27 1.14
C ARG A 84 10.04 9.17 1.40
N GLU A 85 10.50 8.13 2.08
CA GLU A 85 11.91 7.87 2.34
C GLU A 85 12.74 7.77 1.04
N LEU A 86 12.23 7.03 0.04
CA LEU A 86 12.92 6.87 -1.24
C LEU A 86 13.05 8.20 -1.99
N ARG A 87 12.02 9.04 -1.96
CA ARG A 87 12.04 10.39 -2.57
C ARG A 87 13.00 11.33 -1.84
N ASP A 88 13.04 11.28 -0.51
CA ASP A 88 13.96 12.11 0.28
C ASP A 88 15.43 11.69 0.06
N ALA A 89 15.68 10.38 -0.05
CA ALA A 89 16.99 9.84 -0.40
C ALA A 89 17.41 10.25 -1.82
N GLU A 90 16.50 10.15 -2.80
CA GLU A 90 16.75 10.56 -4.18
C GLU A 90 17.07 12.05 -4.27
N ARG A 91 16.30 12.90 -3.59
CA ARG A 91 16.55 14.34 -3.51
C ARG A 91 17.93 14.65 -2.93
N THR A 92 18.31 13.97 -1.86
CA THR A 92 19.62 14.16 -1.19
C THR A 92 20.79 13.78 -2.12
N LEU A 93 20.66 12.66 -2.83
CA LEU A 93 21.66 12.23 -3.81
C LEU A 93 21.71 13.16 -5.02
N SER A 94 20.56 13.63 -5.50
CA SER A 94 20.47 14.59 -6.61
C SER A 94 21.16 15.93 -6.27
N MET A 95 20.99 16.44 -5.04
CA MET A 95 21.74 17.61 -4.56
C MET A 95 23.24 17.35 -4.44
N SER A 96 23.63 16.15 -3.97
CA SER A 96 25.03 15.74 -3.89
C SER A 96 25.66 15.62 -5.28
N LEU A 97 24.92 15.12 -6.27
CA LEU A 97 25.37 15.00 -7.66
C LEU A 97 25.64 16.37 -8.30
N GLN A 98 24.79 17.37 -8.01
CA GLN A 98 25.00 18.74 -8.48
C GLN A 98 26.26 19.39 -7.88
N SER A 99 26.62 18.99 -6.66
CA SER A 99 27.78 19.51 -5.93
C SER A 99 29.08 18.73 -6.26
N ALA A 100 28.96 17.52 -6.82
CA ALA A 100 30.09 16.71 -7.25
C ALA A 100 30.62 17.19 -8.61
N GLN A 101 31.70 17.99 -8.57
CA GLN A 101 32.44 18.44 -9.76
C GLN A 101 33.07 17.26 -10.51
#